data_AF-I1C8L8-F1
#
_entry.id   AF-I1C8L8-F1
#
_cell.length_a   1.000
_cell.length_b   1.000
_cell.length_c   1.000
_cell.angle_alpha   90.00
_cell.angle_beta   90.00
_cell.angle_gamma   90.00
#
_symmetry.space_group_name_H-M   'P 1'
#
loop_
_entity.id
_entity.type
_entity.pdbx_description
1 polymer ?
#
loop_
_entity_poly.entity_id
_entity_poly.type
_entity_poly.pdbx_seq_one_letter_code
_entity_poly.pdbx_strand_id
1 'polypeptide(L)'
;MSTNSLAPTQKVLSLAQIVSKNQEKRETTAARFFQAPSTTQGFQYLYLPTKARIPLGKLRTTFKKLGVNNGRLLDLHYPDRNVVAVLVHNDYAPELTELLTRKGVKLNTTFDPCAASVLKDPKYATDTLEQRQQIAQQLHNQRVQKALVHIRGPAKFAVARFFAHKSWITKTQLDEVLATDPYFAHSKDPDTEDIFITEGNASVGSANSSMEEDDPLTTSSQ
;
A
#
# COMPACT_ATOMS: atom_id res chain seq x y z
N MET A 1 -31.19 -52.01 15.53
CA MET A 1 -31.24 -50.55 15.35
C MET A 1 -30.02 -50.14 14.53
N SER A 2 -30.19 -49.99 13.21
CA SER A 2 -29.09 -49.67 12.29
C SER A 2 -29.00 -48.16 12.08
N THR A 3 -27.95 -47.54 12.57
CA THR A 3 -27.68 -46.10 12.37
C THR A 3 -26.86 -45.90 11.10
N ASN A 4 -27.51 -45.46 10.02
CA ASN A 4 -26.82 -44.94 8.84
C ASN A 4 -26.22 -43.56 9.17
N SER A 5 -24.89 -43.48 9.16
CA SER A 5 -24.15 -42.22 9.28
C SER A 5 -23.95 -41.63 7.87
N LEU A 6 -24.62 -40.51 7.58
CA LEU A 6 -24.44 -39.73 6.36
C LEU A 6 -23.07 -39.04 6.38
N ALA A 7 -22.21 -39.37 5.40
CA ALA A 7 -20.98 -38.64 5.14
C ALA A 7 -21.28 -37.22 4.61
N PRO A 8 -20.49 -36.19 4.97
CA PRO A 8 -20.73 -34.82 4.52
C PRO A 8 -20.39 -34.68 3.03
N THR A 9 -21.41 -34.41 2.21
CA THR A 9 -21.26 -34.11 0.78
C THR A 9 -20.51 -32.79 0.60
N GLN A 10 -19.24 -32.84 0.18
CA GLN A 10 -18.52 -31.65 -0.24
C GLN A 10 -19.16 -31.09 -1.51
N LYS A 11 -19.70 -29.87 -1.43
CA LYS A 11 -20.32 -29.17 -2.56
C LYS A 11 -19.23 -28.71 -3.54
N VAL A 12 -18.94 -29.54 -4.54
CA VAL A 12 -18.04 -29.18 -5.65
C VAL A 12 -18.82 -28.30 -6.63
N LEU A 13 -18.29 -27.12 -6.93
CA LEU A 13 -18.91 -26.20 -7.89
C LEU A 13 -18.79 -26.78 -9.32
N SER A 14 -19.85 -26.66 -10.10
CA SER A 14 -19.82 -27.05 -11.51
C SER A 14 -18.92 -26.10 -12.32
N LEU A 15 -18.41 -26.57 -13.46
CA LEU A 15 -17.51 -25.78 -14.31
C LEU A 15 -18.15 -24.46 -14.75
N ALA A 16 -19.46 -24.47 -15.05
CA ALA A 16 -20.23 -23.28 -15.38
C ALA A 16 -20.28 -22.25 -14.22
N GLN A 17 -20.46 -22.72 -12.98
CA GLN A 17 -20.45 -21.86 -11.79
C GLN A 17 -19.07 -21.24 -11.52
N ILE A 18 -17.99 -21.97 -11.81
CA ILE A 18 -16.62 -21.46 -11.69
C ILE A 18 -16.37 -20.36 -12.71
N VAL A 19 -16.77 -20.58 -13.97
CA VAL A 19 -16.62 -19.59 -15.05
C VAL A 19 -17.38 -18.31 -14.73
N SER A 20 -18.64 -18.41 -14.32
CA SER A 20 -19.47 -17.25 -13.94
C SER A 20 -18.86 -16.46 -12.77
N LYS A 21 -18.42 -17.11 -11.69
CA LYS A 21 -17.74 -16.43 -10.58
C LYS A 21 -16.43 -15.75 -10.98
N ASN A 22 -15.68 -16.36 -11.91
CA ASN A 22 -14.45 -15.75 -12.41
C ASN A 22 -14.76 -14.51 -13.27
N GLN A 23 -15.85 -14.56 -14.04
CA GLN A 23 -16.34 -13.44 -14.82
C GLN A 23 -16.75 -12.26 -13.93
N GLU A 24 -17.58 -12.49 -12.90
CA GLU A 24 -17.97 -11.46 -11.92
C GLU A 24 -16.76 -10.77 -11.25
N LYS A 25 -15.72 -11.55 -10.90
CA LYS A 25 -14.46 -11.02 -10.34
C LYS A 25 -13.72 -10.13 -11.33
N ARG A 26 -13.69 -10.52 -12.61
CA ARG A 26 -13.05 -9.73 -13.68
C ARG A 26 -13.81 -8.43 -13.90
N GLU A 27 -15.13 -8.48 -13.95
CA GLU A 27 -16.01 -7.31 -14.09
C GLU A 27 -15.85 -6.36 -12.92
N THR A 28 -15.87 -6.87 -11.68
CA THR A 28 -15.62 -6.06 -10.48
C THR A 28 -14.23 -5.41 -10.53
N THR A 29 -13.22 -6.13 -11.03
CA THR A 29 -11.86 -5.59 -11.17
C THR A 29 -11.77 -4.51 -12.25
N ALA A 30 -12.45 -4.70 -13.39
CA ALA A 30 -12.51 -3.72 -14.46
C ALA A 30 -13.29 -2.46 -14.04
N ALA A 31 -14.42 -2.62 -13.35
CA ALA A 31 -15.22 -1.50 -12.83
C ALA A 31 -14.40 -0.61 -11.90
N ARG A 32 -13.54 -1.20 -11.06
CA ARG A 32 -12.62 -0.47 -10.17
C ARG A 32 -11.65 0.45 -10.89
N PHE A 33 -11.30 0.17 -12.15
CA PHE A 33 -10.45 1.06 -12.94
C PHE A 33 -11.14 2.39 -13.26
N PHE A 34 -12.47 2.37 -13.41
CA PHE A 34 -13.28 3.54 -13.72
C PHE A 34 -13.89 4.21 -12.47
N GLN A 35 -13.59 3.71 -11.28
CA GLN A 35 -14.00 4.36 -10.03
C GLN A 35 -13.14 5.60 -9.80
N ALA A 36 -13.75 6.64 -9.23
CA ALA A 36 -13.03 7.83 -8.83
C ALA A 36 -11.86 7.46 -7.92
N PRO A 37 -10.69 8.11 -8.05
CA PRO A 37 -9.57 7.90 -7.15
C PRO A 37 -10.03 8.11 -5.70
N SER A 38 -9.67 7.18 -4.82
CA SER A 38 -9.95 7.31 -3.40
C SER A 38 -9.38 8.60 -2.83
N THR A 39 -10.11 9.25 -1.94
CA THR A 39 -9.64 10.45 -1.23
C THR A 39 -8.46 10.16 -0.31
N THR A 40 -8.25 8.88 0.05
CA THR A 40 -7.14 8.42 0.90
C THR A 40 -6.15 7.59 0.09
N GLN A 41 -5.60 8.18 -0.98
CA GLN A 41 -4.47 7.62 -1.73
C GLN A 41 -3.32 7.33 -0.77
N GLY A 42 -3.01 6.05 -0.58
CA GLY A 42 -1.98 5.68 0.39
C GLY A 42 -1.96 4.20 0.71
N PHE A 43 -1.03 3.88 1.62
CA PHE A 43 -0.74 2.51 2.01
C PHE A 43 -0.74 2.39 3.53
N GLN A 44 -1.03 1.19 4.01
CA GLN A 44 -0.94 0.88 5.43
C GLN A 44 -0.44 -0.55 5.64
N TYR A 45 0.25 -0.74 6.76
CA TYR A 45 0.58 -2.06 7.25
C TYR A 45 -0.54 -2.57 8.15
N LEU A 46 -1.05 -3.76 7.82
CA LEU A 46 -1.93 -4.51 8.70
C LEU A 46 -1.10 -5.56 9.45
N TYR A 47 -1.26 -5.61 10.77
CA TYR A 47 -0.56 -6.57 11.61
C TYR A 47 -1.48 -7.72 12.00
N LEU A 48 -1.09 -8.93 11.64
CA LEU A 48 -1.86 -10.14 11.92
C LEU A 48 -1.12 -11.01 12.93
N PRO A 49 -1.81 -11.57 13.94
CA PRO A 49 -1.22 -12.55 14.82
C PRO A 49 -0.95 -13.85 14.05
N THR A 50 0.19 -14.48 14.35
CA THR A 50 0.54 -15.80 13.85
C THR A 50 1.00 -16.70 14.98
N LYS A 51 0.63 -17.98 14.90
CA LYS A 51 1.06 -19.02 15.86
C LYS A 51 2.48 -19.52 15.58
N ALA A 52 2.91 -19.46 14.33
CA ALA A 52 4.20 -19.98 13.90
C ALA A 52 4.72 -19.23 12.68
N ARG A 53 6.04 -19.03 12.63
CA ARG A 53 6.68 -18.52 11.41
C ARG A 53 6.70 -19.61 10.36
N ILE A 54 6.16 -19.28 9.19
CA ILE A 54 6.24 -20.09 7.99
C ILE A 54 6.95 -19.30 6.87
N PRO A 55 7.62 -19.97 5.93
CA PRO A 55 8.25 -19.29 4.79
C PRO A 55 7.26 -18.37 4.05
N LEU A 56 7.71 -17.22 3.56
CA LEU A 56 6.84 -16.21 2.94
C LEU A 56 6.04 -16.74 1.74
N GLY A 57 6.63 -17.66 0.95
CA GLY A 57 5.90 -18.34 -0.13
C GLY A 57 4.72 -19.18 0.38
N LYS A 58 4.91 -19.89 1.50
CA LYS A 58 3.83 -20.65 2.16
C LYS A 58 2.79 -19.72 2.80
N LEU A 59 3.23 -18.58 3.34
CA LEU A 59 2.34 -17.54 3.86
C LEU A 59 1.44 -16.97 2.76
N ARG A 60 2.00 -16.61 1.59
CA ARG A 60 1.23 -16.20 0.40
C ARG A 60 0.23 -17.27 -0.04
N THR A 61 0.62 -18.54 -0.03
CA THR A 61 -0.30 -19.65 -0.34
C THR A 61 -1.41 -19.77 0.71
N THR A 62 -1.11 -19.49 1.98
CA THR A 62 -2.10 -19.53 3.07
C THR A 62 -3.11 -18.39 2.94
N PHE A 63 -2.66 -17.17 2.64
CA PHE A 63 -3.55 -16.05 2.30
C PHE A 63 -4.47 -16.37 1.11
N LYS A 64 -3.92 -16.98 0.06
CA LYS A 64 -4.72 -17.43 -1.10
C LYS A 64 -5.80 -18.45 -0.69
N LYS A 65 -5.50 -19.38 0.22
CA LYS A 65 -6.47 -20.34 0.77
C LYS A 65 -7.56 -19.66 1.60
N LEU A 66 -7.25 -18.54 2.24
CA LEU A 66 -8.23 -17.70 2.95
C LEU A 66 -9.11 -16.87 1.99
N GLY A 67 -8.84 -16.90 0.69
CA GLY A 67 -9.57 -16.13 -0.32
C GLY A 67 -9.00 -14.74 -0.58
N VAL A 68 -7.84 -14.42 0.00
CA VAL A 68 -7.18 -13.12 -0.19
C VAL A 68 -6.55 -13.05 -1.58
N ASN A 69 -6.72 -11.91 -2.25
CA ASN A 69 -6.05 -11.66 -3.51
C ASN A 69 -4.57 -11.29 -3.28
N ASN A 70 -3.67 -12.24 -3.56
CA ASN A 70 -2.23 -12.04 -3.41
C ASN A 70 -1.66 -10.90 -4.27
N GLY A 71 -2.31 -10.55 -5.39
CA GLY A 71 -1.87 -9.43 -6.23
C GLY A 71 -2.02 -8.06 -5.57
N ARG A 72 -2.87 -7.98 -4.54
CA ARG A 72 -3.10 -6.75 -3.75
C ARG A 72 -2.25 -6.65 -2.50
N LEU A 73 -1.47 -7.70 -2.20
CA LEU A 73 -0.51 -7.70 -1.10
C LEU A 73 0.83 -7.23 -1.64
N LEU A 74 1.20 -6.00 -1.30
CA LEU A 74 2.40 -5.33 -1.81
C LEU A 74 3.67 -5.93 -1.19
N ASP A 75 3.67 -6.06 0.14
CA ASP A 75 4.75 -6.66 0.92
C ASP A 75 4.20 -7.57 2.02
N LEU A 76 5.00 -8.56 2.40
CA LEU A 76 4.77 -9.49 3.50
C LEU A 76 6.08 -9.76 4.23
N HIS A 77 6.14 -9.41 5.51
CA HIS A 77 7.29 -9.72 6.35
C HIS A 77 6.90 -9.99 7.80
N TYR A 78 7.85 -10.47 8.60
CA TYR A 78 7.67 -10.74 10.02
C TYR A 78 8.41 -9.70 10.87
N PRO A 79 7.73 -8.67 11.42
CA PRO A 79 8.36 -7.73 12.34
C PRO A 79 8.71 -8.38 13.69
N ASP A 80 7.89 -9.33 14.17
CA ASP A 80 8.08 -10.10 15.40
C ASP A 80 7.86 -11.61 15.14
N ARG A 81 8.13 -12.48 16.10
CA ARG A 81 7.93 -13.94 16.02
C ARG A 81 6.48 -14.32 15.74
N ASN A 82 5.56 -13.59 16.37
CA ASN A 82 4.13 -13.92 16.39
C ASN A 82 3.27 -12.91 15.62
N VAL A 83 3.88 -12.05 14.81
CA VAL A 83 3.19 -11.03 14.02
C VAL A 83 3.67 -11.06 12.58
N VAL A 84 2.71 -11.02 11.65
CA VAL A 84 2.92 -10.79 10.22
C VAL A 84 2.52 -9.36 9.91
N ALA A 85 3.39 -8.62 9.23
CA ALA A 85 3.06 -7.33 8.63
C ALA A 85 2.67 -7.55 7.16
N VAL A 86 1.55 -6.95 6.76
CA VAL A 86 1.00 -7.02 5.40
C VAL A 86 0.82 -5.60 4.88
N LEU A 87 1.54 -5.23 3.83
CA LEU A 87 1.36 -3.93 3.18
C LEU A 87 0.27 -3.99 2.12
N VAL A 88 -0.71 -3.10 2.21
CA VAL A 88 -1.82 -2.98 1.27
C VAL A 88 -2.15 -1.52 0.95
N HIS A 89 -2.83 -1.30 -0.18
CA HIS A 89 -3.48 -0.02 -0.47
C HIS A 89 -4.65 0.22 0.50
N ASN A 90 -4.89 1.48 0.86
CA ASN A 90 -5.96 1.87 1.78
C ASN A 90 -7.34 1.38 1.33
N ASP A 91 -7.65 1.45 0.03
CA ASP A 91 -8.93 0.99 -0.53
C ASP A 91 -9.16 -0.51 -0.36
N TYR A 92 -8.10 -1.29 -0.22
CA TYR A 92 -8.20 -2.74 0.00
C TYR A 92 -8.15 -3.13 1.47
N ALA A 93 -7.65 -2.25 2.34
CA ALA A 93 -7.59 -2.51 3.78
C ALA A 93 -8.94 -2.88 4.41
N PRO A 94 -10.08 -2.19 4.14
CA PRO A 94 -11.37 -2.57 4.72
C PRO A 94 -11.85 -3.93 4.20
N GLU A 95 -11.74 -4.18 2.89
CA GLU A 95 -12.09 -5.46 2.26
C GLU A 95 -11.30 -6.62 2.88
N LEU A 96 -9.98 -6.44 3.03
CA LEU A 96 -9.11 -7.45 3.63
C LEU A 96 -9.43 -7.67 5.11
N THR A 97 -9.67 -6.59 5.87
CA THR A 97 -9.99 -6.66 7.30
C THR A 97 -11.31 -7.39 7.54
N GLU A 98 -12.34 -7.09 6.73
CA GLU A 98 -13.63 -7.76 6.81
C GLU A 98 -13.50 -9.25 6.46
N LEU A 99 -12.77 -9.58 5.39
CA LEU A 99 -12.52 -10.96 4.98
C LEU A 99 -11.82 -11.76 6.08
N LEU A 100 -10.78 -11.19 6.69
CA LEU A 100 -10.04 -11.84 7.78
C LEU A 100 -10.90 -12.02 9.03
N THR A 101 -11.67 -10.99 9.39
CA THR A 101 -12.58 -11.01 10.55
C THR A 101 -13.65 -12.08 10.37
N ARG A 102 -14.23 -12.19 9.17
CA ARG A 102 -15.20 -13.25 8.81
C ARG A 102 -14.62 -14.65 8.93
N LYS A 103 -13.29 -14.80 8.78
CA LYS A 103 -12.56 -16.06 8.96
C LYS A 103 -12.03 -16.26 10.39
N GLY A 104 -12.40 -15.39 11.33
CA GLY A 104 -12.00 -15.47 12.73
C GLY A 104 -10.59 -14.95 13.02
N VAL A 105 -9.96 -14.25 12.08
CA VAL A 105 -8.65 -13.64 12.28
C VAL A 105 -8.84 -12.20 12.75
N LYS A 106 -8.41 -11.92 13.99
CA LYS A 106 -8.42 -10.57 14.56
C LYS A 106 -7.10 -9.87 14.25
N LEU A 107 -7.17 -8.66 13.69
CA LEU A 107 -6.00 -7.82 13.46
C LEU A 107 -5.46 -7.27 14.78
N ASN A 108 -4.15 -7.03 14.83
CA ASN A 108 -3.48 -6.38 15.96
C ASN A 108 -3.35 -4.89 15.67
N THR A 109 -4.26 -4.08 16.23
CA THR A 109 -4.30 -2.63 16.02
C THR A 109 -3.34 -1.84 16.91
N THR A 110 -2.81 -2.46 17.98
CA THR A 110 -1.92 -1.79 18.96
C THR A 110 -0.44 -2.11 18.70
N PHE A 111 -0.13 -2.92 17.69
CA PHE A 111 1.25 -3.30 17.40
C PHE A 111 2.05 -2.12 16.83
N ASP A 112 3.12 -1.75 17.52
CA ASP A 112 4.12 -0.82 17.03
C ASP A 112 5.39 -1.59 16.62
N PRO A 113 5.78 -1.58 15.33
CA PRO A 113 6.99 -2.26 14.86
C PRO A 113 8.30 -1.67 15.41
N CYS A 114 8.28 -0.43 15.91
CA CYS A 114 9.45 0.27 16.45
C CYS A 114 9.55 0.17 17.97
N ALA A 115 8.57 -0.43 18.65
CA ALA A 115 8.61 -0.56 20.10
C ALA A 115 9.75 -1.47 20.59
N ALA A 116 10.37 -1.11 21.72
CA ALA A 116 11.42 -1.91 22.36
C ALA A 116 10.99 -3.36 22.67
N SER A 117 9.69 -3.59 22.87
CA SER A 117 9.09 -4.90 23.15
C SER A 117 9.15 -5.89 21.97
N VAL A 118 9.34 -5.39 20.74
CA VAL A 118 9.53 -6.21 19.54
C VAL A 118 10.89 -6.91 19.56
N LEU A 119 11.89 -6.30 20.20
CA LEU A 119 13.24 -6.86 20.32
C LEU A 119 13.28 -7.86 21.50
N LYS A 120 13.17 -9.16 21.17
CA LYS A 120 13.12 -10.28 22.15
C LYS A 120 14.37 -11.16 22.16
N ASP A 121 15.42 -10.75 21.45
CA ASP A 121 16.68 -11.50 21.43
C ASP A 121 17.38 -11.35 22.80
N PRO A 122 17.75 -12.47 23.48
CA PRO A 122 18.48 -12.43 24.74
C PRO A 122 19.74 -11.56 24.71
N LYS A 123 20.34 -11.37 23.53
CA LYS A 123 21.52 -10.50 23.36
C LYS A 123 21.28 -9.06 23.84
N TYR A 124 20.06 -8.54 23.72
CA TYR A 124 19.71 -7.16 24.05
C TYR A 124 18.92 -7.06 25.37
N ALA A 125 18.93 -8.12 26.18
CA ALA A 125 18.18 -8.16 27.43
C ALA A 125 18.72 -7.17 28.48
N THR A 126 20.03 -6.86 28.40
CA THR A 126 20.73 -5.92 29.30
C THR A 126 20.68 -4.46 28.83
N ASP A 127 20.24 -4.22 27.60
CA ASP A 127 20.21 -2.89 27.00
C ASP A 127 19.09 -2.03 27.59
N THR A 128 19.29 -0.72 27.58
CA THR A 128 18.25 0.22 28.02
C THR A 128 17.06 0.21 27.05
N LEU A 129 15.90 0.67 27.54
CA LEU A 129 14.69 0.74 26.72
C LEU A 129 14.91 1.58 25.45
N GLU A 130 15.64 2.69 25.56
CA GLU A 130 15.96 3.59 24.45
C GLU A 130 16.85 2.90 23.40
N GLN A 131 17.92 2.23 23.83
CA GLN A 131 18.82 1.48 22.93
C GLN A 131 18.04 0.40 22.17
N ARG A 132 17.18 -0.34 22.86
CA ARG A 132 16.34 -1.37 22.24
C ARG A 132 15.35 -0.78 21.23
N GLN A 133 14.79 0.39 21.51
CA GLN A 133 13.89 1.09 20.60
C GLN A 133 14.63 1.59 19.35
N GLN A 134 15.84 2.14 19.49
CA GLN A 134 16.68 2.53 18.36
C GLN A 134 17.01 1.34 17.45
N ILE A 135 17.38 0.20 18.04
CA ILE A 135 17.65 -1.04 17.30
C ILE A 135 16.37 -1.54 16.59
N ALA A 136 15.22 -1.50 17.26
CA ALA A 136 13.94 -1.90 16.67
C ALA A 136 13.57 -1.01 15.47
N GLN A 137 13.77 0.30 15.59
CA GLN A 137 13.56 1.26 14.51
C GLN A 137 14.51 0.99 13.32
N GLN A 138 15.80 0.74 13.59
CA GLN A 138 16.77 0.39 12.54
C GLN A 138 16.35 -0.88 11.79
N LEU A 139 15.93 -1.93 12.52
CA LEU A 139 15.43 -3.16 11.92
C LEU A 139 14.15 -2.94 11.12
N HIS A 140 13.26 -2.05 11.57
CA HIS A 140 12.07 -1.67 10.82
C HIS A 140 12.44 -1.00 9.49
N ASN A 141 13.32 0.00 9.52
CA ASN A 141 13.78 0.70 8.31
C ASN A 141 14.44 -0.26 7.31
N GLN A 142 15.26 -1.21 7.77
CA GLN A 142 15.85 -2.25 6.91
C GLN A 142 14.79 -3.13 6.24
N ARG A 143 13.73 -3.52 6.96
CA ARG A 143 12.63 -4.32 6.40
C ARG A 143 11.86 -3.54 5.34
N VAL A 144 11.58 -2.27 5.60
CA VAL A 144 10.88 -1.35 4.69
C VAL A 144 11.71 -1.11 3.41
N GLN A 145 13.02 -0.92 3.52
CA GLN A 145 13.92 -0.84 2.36
C GLN A 145 13.92 -2.15 1.55
N LYS A 146 13.99 -3.29 2.23
CA LYS A 146 13.89 -4.61 1.57
C LYS A 146 12.53 -4.85 0.92
N ALA A 147 11.48 -4.19 1.41
CA ALA A 147 10.17 -4.21 0.77
C ALA A 147 10.21 -3.61 -0.64
N LEU A 148 10.86 -2.45 -0.79
CA LEU A 148 10.98 -1.77 -2.08
C LEU A 148 11.71 -2.58 -3.15
N VAL A 149 12.62 -3.48 -2.76
CA VAL A 149 13.35 -4.34 -3.71
C VAL A 149 12.43 -5.32 -4.43
N HIS A 150 11.35 -5.78 -3.80
CA HIS A 150 10.48 -6.82 -4.36
C HIS A 150 9.09 -6.33 -4.80
N ILE A 151 8.66 -5.16 -4.35
CA ILE A 151 7.44 -4.53 -4.85
C ILE A 151 7.63 -4.20 -6.34
N ARG A 152 6.61 -4.51 -7.15
CA ARG A 152 6.66 -4.32 -8.61
C ARG A 152 6.39 -2.87 -9.01
N GLY A 153 7.03 -2.46 -10.11
CA GLY A 153 6.97 -1.18 -10.81
C GLY A 153 5.98 -0.13 -10.30
N PRO A 154 4.79 0.07 -10.91
CA PRO A 154 3.99 1.26 -10.62
C PRO A 154 3.67 1.47 -9.13
N ALA A 155 3.44 0.39 -8.39
CA ALA A 155 3.19 0.46 -6.95
C ALA A 155 4.47 0.76 -6.14
N LYS A 156 5.66 0.33 -6.59
CA LYS A 156 6.94 0.54 -5.91
C LYS A 156 7.21 2.01 -5.67
N PHE A 157 7.01 2.85 -6.68
CA PHE A 157 7.33 4.29 -6.61
C PHE A 157 6.36 5.04 -5.68
N ALA A 158 5.07 4.72 -5.75
CA ALA A 158 4.07 5.27 -4.83
C ALA A 158 4.36 4.84 -3.37
N VAL A 159 4.71 3.57 -3.15
CA VAL A 159 5.09 3.06 -1.83
C VAL A 159 6.37 3.72 -1.32
N ALA A 160 7.36 3.95 -2.18
CA ALA A 160 8.60 4.63 -1.81
C ALA A 160 8.34 6.05 -1.31
N ARG A 161 7.51 6.84 -2.02
CA ARG A 161 7.09 8.17 -1.56
C ARG A 161 6.38 8.10 -0.20
N PHE A 162 5.49 7.12 -0.02
CA PHE A 162 4.83 6.88 1.27
C PHE A 162 5.83 6.57 2.40
N PHE A 163 6.82 5.73 2.16
CA PHE A 163 7.86 5.40 3.14
C PHE A 163 8.73 6.62 3.50
N ALA A 164 9.02 7.48 2.52
CA ALA A 164 9.75 8.72 2.76
C ALA A 164 8.94 9.70 3.61
N HIS A 165 7.64 9.85 3.34
CA HIS A 165 6.74 10.67 4.17
C HIS A 165 6.62 10.16 5.61
N LYS A 166 6.80 8.85 5.83
CA LYS A 166 6.87 8.25 7.17
C LYS A 166 8.26 8.29 7.81
N SER A 167 9.24 8.89 7.15
CA SER A 167 10.65 8.92 7.59
C SER A 167 11.27 7.54 7.81
N TRP A 168 10.78 6.51 7.11
CA TRP A 168 11.33 5.15 7.17
C TRP A 168 12.49 4.95 6.21
N ILE A 169 12.55 5.77 5.15
CA ILE A 169 13.66 5.85 4.20
C ILE A 169 14.12 7.31 4.09
N THR A 170 15.37 7.52 3.72
CA THR A 170 15.91 8.86 3.49
C THR A 170 15.56 9.39 2.10
N LYS A 171 15.70 10.70 1.88
CA LYS A 171 15.51 11.31 0.56
C LYS A 171 16.42 10.69 -0.50
N THR A 172 17.69 10.48 -0.18
CA THR A 172 18.65 9.83 -1.08
C THR A 172 18.18 8.44 -1.51
N GLN A 173 17.64 7.64 -0.59
CA GLN A 173 17.10 6.32 -0.90
C GLN A 173 15.84 6.38 -1.76
N LEU A 174 15.00 7.41 -1.57
CA LEU A 174 13.86 7.66 -2.44
C LEU A 174 14.32 7.99 -3.85
N ASP A 175 15.28 8.91 -3.99
CA ASP A 175 15.81 9.35 -5.28
C ASP A 175 16.44 8.18 -6.05
N GLU A 176 17.21 7.32 -5.36
CA GLU A 176 17.75 6.07 -5.92
C GLU A 176 16.65 5.14 -6.46
N VAL A 177 15.54 5.02 -5.73
CA VAL A 177 14.41 4.18 -6.16
C VAL A 177 13.69 4.79 -7.34
N LEU A 178 13.45 6.11 -7.34
CA LEU A 178 12.78 6.81 -8.44
C LEU A 178 13.63 6.84 -9.71
N ALA A 179 14.96 6.87 -9.60
CA ALA A 179 15.86 6.74 -10.74
C ALA A 179 15.72 5.40 -11.49
N THR A 180 15.14 4.37 -10.84
CA THR A 180 14.82 3.08 -11.49
C THR A 180 13.47 3.07 -12.19
N ASP A 181 12.70 4.17 -12.15
CA ASP A 181 11.40 4.26 -12.81
C ASP A 181 11.57 4.48 -14.32
N PRO A 182 11.16 3.52 -15.17
CA PRO A 182 11.26 3.67 -16.63
C PRO A 182 10.46 4.85 -17.16
N TYR A 183 9.47 5.35 -16.42
CA TYR A 183 8.68 6.52 -16.81
C TYR A 183 9.33 7.85 -16.39
N PHE A 184 10.10 7.89 -15.28
CA PHE A 184 10.89 9.08 -14.90
C PHE A 184 12.05 9.36 -15.87
N ALA A 185 12.61 8.32 -16.49
CA ALA A 185 13.65 8.47 -17.50
C ALA A 185 13.15 9.22 -18.75
N HIS A 186 11.83 9.24 -18.98
CA HIS A 186 11.18 9.87 -20.12
C HIS A 186 10.50 11.22 -19.79
N SER A 187 10.31 11.58 -18.51
CA SER A 187 9.61 12.79 -18.08
C SER A 187 10.54 13.99 -17.83
N LYS A 188 11.46 14.26 -18.76
CA LYS A 188 12.18 15.55 -18.79
C LYS A 188 11.35 16.66 -19.47
N ASP A 189 10.03 16.47 -19.58
CA ASP A 189 9.11 17.52 -20.00
C ASP A 189 8.58 18.25 -18.75
N PRO A 190 8.74 19.59 -18.66
CA PRO A 190 8.44 20.38 -17.46
C PRO A 190 6.96 20.42 -17.06
N ASP A 191 6.05 19.90 -17.88
CA ASP A 191 4.60 20.04 -17.68
C ASP A 191 3.94 18.89 -16.91
N THR A 192 4.71 17.91 -16.40
CA THR A 192 4.14 16.74 -15.68
C THR A 192 4.10 16.90 -14.15
N GLU A 193 4.71 17.96 -13.60
CA GLU A 193 4.75 18.21 -12.14
C GLU A 193 3.38 18.58 -11.55
N ASP A 194 2.39 18.95 -12.37
CA ASP A 194 1.09 19.47 -11.90
C ASP A 194 -0.03 18.42 -11.69
N ILE A 195 0.26 17.11 -11.74
CA ILE A 195 -0.78 16.07 -11.59
C ILE A 195 -1.14 15.81 -10.12
N PHE A 196 -0.36 16.31 -9.16
CA PHE A 196 -0.67 16.21 -7.73
C PHE A 196 -1.02 17.59 -7.17
N ILE A 197 -2.32 17.89 -7.10
CA ILE A 197 -2.85 19.06 -6.40
C ILE A 197 -2.37 19.00 -4.94
N THR A 198 -1.49 19.94 -4.59
CA THR A 198 -1.12 20.20 -3.20
C THR A 198 -1.97 21.37 -2.73
N GLU A 199 -3.00 21.11 -1.93
CA GLU A 199 -3.71 22.17 -1.22
C GLU A 199 -2.76 22.80 -0.21
N GLY A 200 -2.38 24.07 -0.41
CA GLY A 200 -1.71 24.86 0.60
C GLY A 200 -0.78 25.94 0.07
N ASN A 201 -1.31 27.03 -0.48
CA ASN A 201 -0.99 28.36 0.05
C ASN A 201 -2.01 29.40 -0.44
N ALA A 202 -2.83 29.89 0.49
CA ALA A 202 -3.57 31.12 0.29
C ALA A 202 -2.61 32.31 0.44
N SER A 203 -2.71 33.25 -0.50
CA SER A 203 -2.56 34.70 -0.31
C SER A 203 -1.31 35.42 -0.85
N VAL A 204 -1.64 36.45 -1.63
CA VAL A 204 -1.00 37.76 -1.93
C VAL A 204 0.01 37.89 -3.08
N GLY A 205 -0.48 38.62 -4.10
CA GLY A 205 0.24 39.70 -4.80
C GLY A 205 0.86 39.29 -6.14
N SER A 206 0.75 40.04 -7.23
CA SER A 206 0.14 41.33 -7.50
C SER A 206 -0.04 41.42 -9.02
N ALA A 207 -1.01 42.22 -9.45
CA ALA A 207 -1.32 42.51 -10.84
C ALA A 207 -0.09 42.99 -11.64
N ASN A 208 -0.07 42.66 -12.94
CA ASN A 208 0.20 43.66 -13.95
C ASN A 208 -0.52 43.29 -15.26
N SER A 209 -1.50 44.12 -15.57
CA SER A 209 -2.14 44.30 -16.86
C SER A 209 -1.24 45.20 -17.70
N SER A 210 -0.87 44.76 -18.91
CA SER A 210 -0.34 45.65 -19.94
C SER A 210 -1.32 45.66 -21.11
N MET A 211 -2.09 46.74 -21.17
CA MET A 211 -2.82 47.22 -22.34
C MET A 211 -1.80 47.69 -23.37
N GLU A 212 -1.86 47.17 -24.59
CA GLU A 212 -1.28 47.84 -25.76
C GLU A 212 -2.40 48.63 -26.43
N GLU A 213 -2.32 49.96 -26.29
CA GLU A 213 -3.01 50.91 -27.15
C GLU A 213 -2.13 51.19 -28.37
N ASP A 214 -2.71 51.10 -29.57
CA ASP A 214 -2.19 51.77 -30.76
C ASP A 214 -3.36 52.56 -31.40
N ASP A 215 -3.39 53.84 -31.00
CA ASP A 215 -3.68 55.12 -31.65
C ASP A 215 -4.26 55.22 -33.09
N PRO A 216 -4.77 56.41 -33.49
CA PRO A 216 -6.03 56.55 -34.22
C PRO A 216 -5.82 57.14 -35.63
N LEU A 217 -6.88 57.26 -36.44
CA LEU A 217 -7.19 58.51 -37.15
C LEU A 217 -8.58 58.50 -37.83
N THR A 218 -9.40 59.46 -37.38
CA THR A 218 -10.25 60.39 -38.15
C THR A 218 -11.42 59.92 -39.05
N THR A 219 -12.62 60.21 -38.55
CA THR A 219 -13.73 61.03 -39.12
C THR A 219 -14.12 60.89 -40.60
N SER A 220 -15.38 60.51 -40.87
CA SER A 220 -16.43 61.47 -41.26
C SER A 220 -17.79 60.81 -41.49
N SER A 221 -18.80 61.57 -41.11
CA SER A 221 -20.25 61.40 -41.21
C SER A 221 -20.77 61.14 -42.63
N GLN A 222 -21.73 60.23 -42.78
CA GLN A 222 -23.16 60.52 -43.00
C GLN A 222 -23.97 59.22 -43.00
#